data_AF-A0A0U4WE93-F1
#
_entry.id   AF-A0A0U4WE93-F1
#
_cell.length_a   1.000
_cell.length_b   1.000
_cell.length_c   1.000
_cell.angle_alpha   90.00
_cell.angle_beta   90.00
_cell.angle_gamma   90.00
#
_symmetry.space_group_name_H-M   'P 1'
#
loop_
_entity.id
_entity.type
_entity.pdbx_description
1 polymer ?
#
loop_
_entity_poly.entity_id
_entity_poly.type
_entity_poly.pdbx_seq_one_letter_code
_entity_poly.pdbx_strand_id
1 'polypeptide(L)'
;MLSFHAERQMIPHPILLEARQIASNQILMTYDKRTDLASATNVSNYWIRSNMGPVGIASVGMNDALTAENAIRPNMAMITPADNSRMRYILTFRVNAMSGVMYIVLPCFVNLEGMTGFRGENWGPFSRNMFIGM
;
A
#
# COMPACT_ATOMS: atom_id res chain seq x y z
N MET A 1 21.17 -5.27 18.24
CA MET A 1 20.23 -4.64 17.28
C MET A 1 18.97 -5.50 17.16
N LEU A 2 18.23 -5.69 18.27
CA LEU A 2 17.16 -6.72 18.34
C LEU A 2 15.82 -6.22 18.92
N SER A 3 15.67 -4.92 19.21
CA SER A 3 14.53 -4.42 19.98
C SER A 3 13.46 -3.66 19.16
N PHE A 4 13.74 -3.25 17.92
CA PHE A 4 12.80 -2.42 17.14
C PHE A 4 11.68 -3.21 16.43
N HIS A 5 11.87 -4.49 16.14
CA HIS A 5 10.85 -5.31 15.49
C HIS A 5 9.77 -5.82 16.46
N ALA A 6 10.12 -6.08 17.72
CA ALA A 6 9.19 -6.67 18.69
C ALA A 6 8.12 -5.66 19.18
N GLU A 7 8.45 -4.38 19.34
CA GLU A 7 7.46 -3.37 19.77
C GLU A 7 6.42 -3.03 18.68
N ARG A 8 6.79 -3.11 17.40
CA ARG A 8 5.88 -2.83 16.26
C ARG A 8 4.72 -3.84 16.16
N GLN A 9 4.86 -5.02 16.74
CA GLN A 9 3.84 -6.08 16.70
C GLN A 9 2.78 -5.96 17.80
N MET A 10 2.90 -5.03 18.75
CA MET A 10 1.94 -4.93 19.87
C MET A 10 0.71 -4.06 19.61
N ILE A 11 0.75 -3.15 18.63
CA ILE A 11 -0.41 -2.31 18.29
C ILE A 11 -1.28 -3.08 17.30
N PRO A 12 -2.55 -3.40 17.62
CA PRO A 12 -3.46 -3.99 16.64
C PRO A 12 -3.58 -3.09 15.41
N HIS A 13 -3.28 -3.63 14.24
CA HIS A 13 -3.36 -2.92 12.97
C HIS A 13 -3.93 -3.83 11.88
N PRO A 14 -4.48 -3.26 10.80
CA PRO A 14 -4.87 -4.00 9.60
C PRO A 14 -3.64 -4.45 8.81
N ILE A 15 -3.71 -5.65 8.25
CA ILE A 15 -2.74 -6.23 7.33
C ILE A 15 -3.39 -6.37 5.95
N LEU A 16 -2.69 -5.90 4.92
CA LEU A 16 -3.04 -6.10 3.52
C LEU A 16 -2.95 -7.58 3.19
N LEU A 17 -4.08 -8.19 2.85
CA LEU A 17 -4.15 -9.58 2.40
C LEU A 17 -3.76 -9.70 0.93
N GLU A 18 -4.24 -8.77 0.11
CA GLU A 18 -4.07 -8.83 -1.34
C GLU A 18 -4.07 -7.44 -1.97
N ALA A 19 -3.20 -7.24 -2.96
CA ALA A 19 -3.27 -6.14 -3.91
C ALA A 19 -3.33 -6.73 -5.32
N ARG A 20 -4.51 -6.65 -5.94
CA ARG A 20 -4.77 -7.23 -7.26
C ARG A 20 -5.03 -6.13 -8.28
N GLN A 21 -4.29 -6.12 -9.37
CA GLN A 21 -4.59 -5.22 -10.48
C GLN A 21 -5.96 -5.58 -11.08
N ILE A 22 -6.84 -4.59 -11.22
CA ILE A 22 -8.21 -4.75 -11.75
C ILE A 22 -8.43 -3.97 -13.07
N ALA A 23 -7.57 -3.00 -13.35
CA ALA A 23 -7.47 -2.30 -14.62
C ALA A 23 -6.02 -1.83 -14.82
N SER A 24 -5.68 -1.35 -16.02
CA SER A 24 -4.31 -0.89 -16.35
C SER A 24 -3.75 0.11 -15.34
N ASN A 25 -4.59 0.95 -14.74
CA ASN A 25 -4.21 1.95 -13.74
C ASN A 25 -4.91 1.76 -12.38
N GLN A 26 -5.47 0.59 -12.08
CA GLN A 26 -6.21 0.36 -10.84
C GLN A 26 -5.80 -0.92 -10.13
N ILE A 27 -5.68 -0.81 -8.81
CA ILE A 27 -5.40 -1.93 -7.91
C ILE A 27 -6.50 -2.00 -6.85
N LEU A 28 -7.11 -3.17 -6.70
CA LEU A 28 -7.96 -3.49 -5.55
C LEU A 28 -7.09 -3.97 -4.39
N MET A 29 -7.14 -3.26 -3.28
CA MET A 29 -6.50 -3.61 -2.03
C MET A 29 -7.53 -4.19 -1.06
N THR A 30 -7.21 -5.32 -0.43
CA THR A 30 -8.07 -5.97 0.57
C THR A 30 -7.30 -6.18 1.87
N TYR A 31 -7.83 -5.71 3.00
CA TYR A 31 -7.26 -5.85 4.34
C TYR A 31 -7.98 -6.95 5.15
N ASP A 32 -7.31 -7.47 6.17
CA ASP A 32 -7.83 -8.48 7.10
C ASP A 32 -8.82 -7.92 8.14
N LYS A 33 -8.74 -6.62 8.41
CA LYS A 33 -9.52 -5.89 9.41
C LYS A 33 -10.03 -4.57 8.86
N ARG A 34 -11.06 -4.04 9.52
CA ARG A 34 -11.62 -2.72 9.24
C ARG A 34 -10.58 -1.64 9.53
N THR A 35 -10.29 -0.82 8.54
CA THR A 35 -9.32 0.26 8.65
C THR A 35 -10.01 1.57 9.06
N ASP A 36 -9.22 2.48 9.62
CA ASP A 36 -9.60 3.89 9.67
C ASP A 36 -9.60 4.48 8.26
N LEU A 37 -10.70 5.15 7.91
CA LEU A 37 -10.92 5.66 6.55
C LEU A 37 -9.85 6.69 6.16
N ALA A 38 -9.56 7.65 7.04
CA ALA A 38 -8.65 8.76 6.73
C ALA A 38 -7.24 8.25 6.42
N SER A 39 -6.73 7.32 7.24
CA SER A 39 -5.42 6.72 7.03
C SER A 39 -5.36 5.75 5.84
N ALA A 40 -6.45 5.02 5.54
CA ALA A 40 -6.51 4.13 4.38
C ALA A 40 -6.67 4.86 3.04
N THR A 41 -7.27 6.05 3.03
CA THR A 41 -7.42 6.85 1.78
C THR A 41 -6.30 7.87 1.58
N ASN A 42 -5.39 8.03 2.53
CA ASN A 42 -4.22 8.88 2.38
C ASN A 42 -3.18 8.20 1.48
N VAL A 43 -3.05 8.61 0.23
CA VAL A 43 -2.08 8.01 -0.71
C VAL A 43 -0.63 8.09 -0.25
N SER A 44 -0.25 9.06 0.58
CA SER A 44 1.12 9.18 1.10
C SER A 44 1.45 8.16 2.20
N ASN A 45 0.49 7.30 2.55
CA ASN A 45 0.69 6.09 3.33
C ASN A 45 1.08 4.87 2.46
N TYR A 46 1.28 5.05 1.16
CA TYR A 46 1.51 3.95 0.22
C TYR A 46 2.75 4.18 -0.61
N TRP A 47 3.43 3.08 -0.92
CA TRP A 47 4.54 3.00 -1.87
C TRP A 47 4.23 1.93 -2.91
N ILE A 48 4.70 2.15 -4.14
CA ILE A 48 4.74 1.12 -5.18
C ILE A 48 6.20 0.89 -5.53
N ARG A 49 6.68 -0.30 -5.20
CA ARG A 49 8.02 -0.75 -5.53
C ARG A 49 8.02 -1.43 -6.89
N SER A 50 9.06 -1.23 -7.70
CA SER A 50 9.23 -2.00 -8.94
C SER A 50 10.65 -2.50 -9.19
N ASN A 51 10.77 -3.52 -10.06
CA ASN A 51 12.05 -4.02 -10.57
C ASN A 51 12.68 -3.12 -11.66
N MET A 52 11.98 -2.06 -12.10
CA MET A 52 12.44 -1.10 -13.11
C MET A 52 12.81 0.28 -12.52
N GLY A 53 12.73 0.43 -11.19
CA GLY A 53 12.92 1.72 -10.51
C GLY A 53 11.62 2.53 -10.35
N PRO A 54 11.71 3.82 -9.96
CA PRO A 54 10.55 4.68 -9.72
C PRO A 54 9.96 5.24 -11.03
N VAL A 55 9.45 4.35 -11.88
CA VAL A 55 8.89 4.65 -13.20
C VAL A 55 7.45 4.16 -13.34
N GLY A 56 6.64 4.86 -14.15
CA GLY A 56 5.22 4.55 -14.32
C GLY A 56 4.44 4.76 -13.02
N ILE A 57 3.79 3.71 -12.51
CA ILE A 57 3.07 3.75 -11.23
C ILE A 57 3.99 3.60 -10.01
N ALA A 58 5.27 3.25 -10.21
CA ALA A 58 6.21 3.03 -9.12
C ALA A 58 6.71 4.34 -8.53
N SER A 59 6.76 4.40 -7.20
CA SER A 59 7.32 5.52 -6.46
C SER A 59 8.73 5.23 -5.92
N VAL A 60 9.14 3.96 -5.89
CA VAL A 60 10.40 3.51 -5.28
C VAL A 60 11.00 2.30 -6.02
N GLY A 61 12.32 2.19 -6.06
CA GLY A 61 13.02 1.04 -6.63
C GLY A 61 13.04 -0.18 -5.70
N MET A 62 13.39 -1.35 -6.26
CA MET A 62 13.37 -2.63 -5.53
C MET A 62 14.23 -2.62 -4.25
N ASN A 63 15.37 -1.93 -4.29
CA ASN A 63 16.37 -1.94 -3.23
C ASN A 63 16.34 -0.67 -2.37
N ASP A 64 15.47 0.28 -2.69
CA ASP A 64 15.44 1.57 -2.03
C ASP A 64 14.62 1.49 -0.73
N ALA A 65 15.08 2.24 0.27
CA ALA A 65 14.36 2.42 1.53
C ALA A 65 13.05 3.20 1.29
N LEU A 66 12.01 2.88 2.07
CA LEU A 66 10.77 3.65 2.06
C LEU A 66 10.97 4.92 2.87
N THR A 67 10.79 6.08 2.23
CA THR A 67 10.90 7.39 2.85
C THR A 67 9.68 8.25 2.50
N ALA A 68 9.47 9.34 3.23
CA ALA A 68 8.35 10.24 2.95
C ALA A 68 8.45 10.88 1.55
N GLU A 69 9.67 11.08 1.05
CA GLU A 69 9.96 11.72 -0.24
C GLU A 69 9.58 10.85 -1.44
N ASN A 70 9.61 9.52 -1.26
CA ASN A 70 9.32 8.52 -2.28
C ASN A 70 7.98 7.77 -2.05
N ALA A 71 7.14 8.28 -1.14
CA ALA A 71 5.75 7.88 -1.03
C ALA A 71 4.94 8.30 -2.27
N ILE A 72 3.82 7.62 -2.54
CA ILE A 72 2.90 8.05 -3.58
C ILE A 72 2.38 9.45 -3.23
N ARG A 73 2.47 10.36 -4.19
CA ARG A 73 2.03 11.75 -4.03
C ARG A 73 0.56 11.91 -4.44
N PRO A 74 -0.18 12.87 -3.85
CA PRO A 74 -1.58 13.16 -4.22
C PRO A 74 -1.81 13.46 -5.70
N ASN A 75 -0.79 13.94 -6.41
CA ASN A 75 -0.88 14.18 -7.85
C ASN A 75 -0.62 12.91 -8.71
N MET A 76 -0.20 11.78 -8.13
CA MET A 76 0.07 10.54 -8.87
C MET A 76 -1.09 9.55 -8.85
N ALA A 77 -1.85 9.52 -7.76
CA ALA A 77 -2.94 8.56 -7.57
C ALA A 77 -3.98 9.07 -6.57
N MET A 78 -5.09 8.34 -6.47
CA MET A 78 -6.16 8.54 -5.49
C MET A 78 -6.62 7.17 -4.96
N ILE A 79 -7.01 7.10 -3.70
CA ILE A 79 -7.62 5.90 -3.10
C ILE A 79 -9.07 6.18 -2.73
N THR A 80 -9.97 5.29 -3.13
CA THR A 80 -11.39 5.34 -2.76
C THR A 80 -11.84 4.02 -2.14
N PRO A 81 -12.85 4.01 -1.25
CA PRO A 81 -13.47 2.77 -0.80
C PRO A 81 -14.07 2.01 -1.99
N ALA A 82 -13.85 0.69 -2.04
CA ALA A 82 -14.50 -0.18 -3.02
C ALA A 82 -15.95 -0.52 -2.62
N ASP A 83 -16.23 -0.48 -1.31
CA ASP A 83 -17.52 -0.73 -0.68
C ASP A 83 -17.54 -0.14 0.75
N ASN A 84 -18.61 -0.41 1.51
CA ASN A 84 -18.80 0.07 2.87
C ASN A 84 -18.11 -0.79 3.96
N SER A 85 -17.31 -1.79 3.58
CA SER A 85 -16.67 -2.70 4.55
C SER A 85 -15.57 -2.03 5.37
N ARG A 86 -14.97 -0.93 4.86
CA ARG A 86 -13.70 -0.36 5.35
C ARG A 86 -12.54 -1.36 5.31
N MET A 87 -12.63 -2.37 4.45
CA MET A 87 -11.59 -3.39 4.25
C MET A 87 -11.10 -3.43 2.81
N ARG A 88 -11.80 -2.76 1.89
CA ARG A 88 -11.54 -2.84 0.44
C ARG A 88 -11.44 -1.44 -0.16
N TYR A 89 -10.36 -1.22 -0.90
CA TYR A 89 -10.00 0.08 -1.46
C TYR A 89 -9.50 -0.05 -2.88
N ILE A 90 -9.82 0.93 -3.73
CA ILE A 90 -9.30 1.03 -5.09
C ILE A 90 -8.26 2.14 -5.11
N LEU A 91 -7.01 1.77 -5.40
CA LEU A 91 -5.93 2.71 -5.71
C LEU A 91 -5.93 2.95 -7.22
N THR A 92 -6.25 4.16 -7.64
CA THR A 92 -6.30 4.58 -9.05
C THR A 92 -5.14 5.52 -9.36
N PHE A 93 -4.27 5.12 -10.28
CA PHE A 93 -3.14 5.93 -10.75
C PHE A 93 -3.54 6.82 -11.93
N ARG A 94 -2.82 7.94 -12.11
CA ARG A 94 -2.97 8.82 -13.28
C ARG A 94 -2.34 8.25 -14.56
N VAL A 95 -1.47 7.27 -14.42
CA VAL A 95 -0.80 6.57 -15.52
C VAL A 95 -1.04 5.07 -15.40
N ASN A 96 -0.90 4.35 -16.50
CA ASN A 96 -1.00 2.90 -16.50
C ASN A 96 0.24 2.24 -15.88
N ALA A 97 0.03 1.09 -15.25
CA ALA A 97 1.10 0.14 -14.96
C ALA A 97 1.73 -0.29 -16.30
N MET A 98 3.05 -0.44 -16.31
CA MET A 98 3.76 -0.91 -17.49
C MET A 98 3.64 -2.42 -17.58
N SER A 99 3.26 -2.93 -18.76
CA SER A 99 3.10 -4.36 -18.98
C SER A 99 4.43 -5.10 -18.77
N GLY A 100 4.38 -6.25 -18.08
CA GLY A 100 5.56 -7.08 -17.78
C GLY A 100 6.44 -6.59 -16.64
N VAL A 101 6.17 -5.42 -16.04
CA VAL A 101 6.91 -4.90 -14.89
C VAL A 101 6.35 -5.48 -13.60
N MET A 102 7.23 -5.92 -12.70
CA MET A 102 6.84 -6.44 -11.40
C MET A 102 6.68 -5.30 -10.41
N TYR A 103 5.52 -5.24 -9.77
CA TYR A 103 5.17 -4.24 -8.78
C TYR A 103 4.85 -4.88 -7.43
N ILE A 104 5.20 -4.20 -6.34
CA ILE A 104 4.81 -4.56 -4.97
C ILE A 104 4.14 -3.36 -4.32
N VAL A 105 2.94 -3.58 -3.76
CA VAL A 105 2.17 -2.55 -3.03
C VAL A 105 2.52 -2.60 -1.55
N LEU A 106 3.00 -1.48 -1.02
CA LEU A 106 3.53 -1.39 0.33
C LEU A 106 2.76 -0.31 1.13
N PRO A 107 1.62 -0.65 1.74
CA PRO A 107 0.93 0.25 2.66
C PRO A 107 1.67 0.34 4.00
N CYS A 108 1.75 1.55 4.56
CA CYS A 108 2.25 1.83 5.91
C CYS A 108 1.27 2.76 6.63
N PHE A 109 1.30 2.79 7.96
CA PHE A 109 0.58 3.78 8.77
C PHE A 109 -0.96 3.76 8.64
N VAL A 110 -1.53 2.69 8.08
CA VAL A 110 -2.98 2.46 8.05
C VAL A 110 -3.43 1.99 9.44
N ASN A 111 -4.35 2.71 10.05
CA ASN A 111 -4.81 2.43 11.40
C ASN A 111 -6.02 1.48 11.38
N LEU A 112 -6.25 0.81 12.50
CA LEU A 112 -7.52 0.12 12.75
C LEU A 112 -8.64 1.15 12.90
N GLU A 113 -9.86 0.79 12.53
CA GLU A 113 -11.03 1.66 12.70
C GLU A 113 -11.12 2.23 14.13
N GLY A 114 -11.22 3.55 14.24
CA GLY A 114 -11.31 4.26 15.53
C GLY A 114 -9.98 4.39 16.28
N MET A 115 -8.86 3.90 15.72
CA MET A 115 -7.52 4.02 16.29
C MET A 115 -6.64 4.98 15.50
N THR A 116 -5.56 5.44 16.12
CA THR A 116 -4.54 6.31 15.50
C THR A 116 -3.15 5.97 16.01
N GLY A 117 -2.11 6.44 15.31
CA GLY A 117 -0.72 6.38 15.80
C GLY A 117 0.05 5.12 15.40
N PHE A 118 -0.51 4.25 14.55
CA PHE A 118 0.26 3.17 13.95
C PHE A 118 1.34 3.75 13.02
N ARG A 119 2.58 3.29 13.20
CA ARG A 119 3.77 3.79 12.48
C ARG A 119 4.54 2.67 11.77
N GLY A 120 3.89 1.54 11.52
CA GLY A 120 4.49 0.36 10.92
C GLY A 120 4.02 0.10 9.48
N GLU A 121 4.46 -1.03 8.97
CA GLU A 121 4.03 -1.62 7.70
C GLU A 121 2.70 -2.34 7.89
N ASN A 122 1.81 -2.25 6.90
CA ASN A 122 0.53 -2.96 6.90
C ASN A 122 0.59 -4.18 5.96
N TRP A 123 1.74 -4.84 5.84
CA TRP A 123 1.93 -6.04 5.02
C TRP A 123 2.86 -7.02 5.75
N GLY A 124 2.80 -8.29 5.38
CA GLY A 124 3.59 -9.35 6.02
C GLY A 124 3.85 -10.54 5.11
N PRO A 125 4.45 -11.62 5.62
CA PRO A 125 4.88 -12.77 4.81
C PRO A 125 3.77 -13.44 3.98
N PHE A 126 2.51 -13.29 4.39
CA PHE A 126 1.34 -13.88 3.72
C PHE A 126 0.55 -12.89 2.86
N SER A 127 1.00 -11.63 2.76
CA SER A 127 0.40 -10.62 1.91
C SER A 127 0.65 -10.95 0.44
N ARG A 128 -0.41 -11.09 -0.35
CA ARG A 128 -0.33 -11.20 -1.82
C ARG A 128 -0.33 -9.80 -2.43
N ASN A 129 0.71 -9.03 -2.16
CA ASN A 129 0.83 -7.62 -2.56
C ASN A 129 1.70 -7.38 -3.80
N MET A 130 2.09 -8.46 -4.50
CA MET A 130 2.89 -8.43 -5.71
C MET A 130 2.03 -8.78 -6.93
N PHE A 131 2.25 -8.07 -8.04
CA PHE A 131 1.63 -8.37 -9.33
C PHE A 131 2.56 -8.00 -10.49
N ILE A 132 2.29 -8.56 -11.66
CA ILE A 132 2.91 -8.14 -12.92
C ILE A 132 1.92 -7.22 -13.63
N GLY A 133 2.37 -6.06 -14.10
CA GLY A 133 1.54 -5.14 -14.86
C GLY A 133 0.95 -5.83 -16.09
N MET A 134 -0.38 -5.72 -16.24
CA MET A 134 -1.12 -6.11 -17.44
C MET A 134 -0.96 -5.08 -18.56
#